data_AF-A0A936W9A4-F1
#
_entry.id   AF-A0A936W9A4-F1
#
_cell.length_a   1.000
_cell.length_b   1.000
_cell.length_c   1.000
_cell.angle_alpha   90.00
_cell.angle_beta   90.00
_cell.angle_gamma   90.00
#
_symmetry.space_group_name_H-M   'P 1'
#
loop_
_entity.id
_entity.type
_entity.pdbx_description
1 polymer ?
#
loop_
_entity_poly.entity_id
_entity_poly.type
_entity_poly.pdbx_seq_one_letter_code
_entity_poly.pdbx_strand_id
1 'polypeptide(L)'
;MSLRKFLLRALLILGLPLVCLSLGEWWLRSRLFSDDPAYASWRDPDLYTWRYAVDGHLVRSDDHAKLAVRWGQLDLRKDHPHATLGWHGELDSLTLLPPAFDPKDPRASVVLLGWGWERHHLVDELTNDTTLTREHRLVDLSVAEFALDQDLLLLEHARTALKGATVLLWVDLDELDRLHRAFMDRPKPWYTQDVYTGVLHDVPLPVDPQRYLNEHPPDPGLYLYHLFRSRVLHDTVMSVSAMESRERRLCELAKKLLGPSLHSAAKDGLQVVVLLEQATMGEASDRRRWAVHDACKGNATASHHMKPRVGFSTAQVGGLIARERILDPMAPEASPLDSLMNALDIPNERLTPLQRHMATILKDPDWLGLVREKARKEGVTLVIMLERDARYMLEHEHAD
;
A
#
# COMPACT_ATOMS: atom_id res chain seq x y z
N MET A 1 21.83 33.94 48.38
CA MET A 1 22.22 32.51 48.37
C MET A 1 23.61 32.41 47.76
N SER A 2 24.61 31.75 48.38
CA SER A 2 25.96 31.73 47.78
C SER A 2 25.98 30.91 46.49
N LEU A 3 26.74 31.35 45.49
CA LEU A 3 26.89 30.69 44.19
C LEU A 3 27.25 29.20 44.36
N ARG A 4 28.08 28.88 45.36
CA ARG A 4 28.45 27.50 45.72
C ARG A 4 27.26 26.66 46.20
N LYS A 5 26.36 27.22 47.01
CA LYS A 5 25.13 26.53 47.45
C LYS A 5 24.14 26.37 46.30
N PHE A 6 24.07 27.34 45.39
CA PHE A 6 23.25 27.24 44.19
C PHE A 6 23.77 26.14 43.23
N LEU A 7 25.06 26.13 42.92
CA LEU A 7 25.70 25.12 42.07
C LEU A 7 25.59 23.72 42.67
N LEU A 8 25.80 23.56 43.98
CA LEU A 8 25.65 22.26 44.65
C LEU A 8 24.20 21.74 44.57
N ARG A 9 23.21 22.64 44.75
CA ARG A 9 21.79 22.29 44.62
C ARG A 9 21.43 21.97 43.18
N ALA A 10 21.92 22.73 42.20
CA ALA A 10 21.71 22.45 40.79
C ALA A 10 22.33 21.10 40.39
N LEU A 11 23.53 20.79 40.88
CA LEU A 11 24.19 19.49 40.66
C LEU A 11 23.41 18.32 41.29
N LEU A 12 22.84 18.52 42.49
CA LEU A 12 22.02 17.48 43.14
C LEU A 12 20.66 17.31 42.47
N ILE A 13 20.01 18.40 42.06
CA ILE A 13 18.65 18.37 41.48
C ILE A 13 18.66 17.92 40.02
N LEU A 14 19.68 18.28 39.24
CA LEU A 14 19.77 17.93 37.82
C LEU A 14 20.78 16.81 37.55
N GLY A 15 21.94 16.86 38.22
CA GLY A 15 23.02 15.91 37.99
C GLY A 15 22.70 14.51 38.52
N LEU A 16 22.15 14.40 39.73
CA LEU A 16 21.83 13.08 40.30
C LEU A 16 20.75 12.33 39.47
N PRO A 17 19.62 12.95 39.08
CA PRO A 17 18.66 12.29 38.19
C PRO A 17 19.25 11.92 36.83
N LEU A 18 20.10 12.76 36.25
CA LEU A 18 20.75 12.46 34.97
C LEU A 18 21.67 11.23 35.08
N VAL A 19 22.44 11.13 36.17
CA VAL A 19 23.28 9.96 36.45
C VAL A 19 22.41 8.72 36.66
N CYS A 20 21.33 8.81 37.44
CA CYS A 20 20.42 7.69 37.64
C CYS A 20 19.76 7.22 36.33
N LEU A 21 19.32 8.15 35.47
CA LEU A 21 18.77 7.84 34.15
C LEU A 21 19.81 7.17 33.26
N SER A 22 21.05 7.68 33.26
CA SER A 22 22.15 7.11 32.46
C SER A 22 22.50 5.69 32.91
N LEU A 23 22.61 5.47 34.22
CA LEU A 23 22.88 4.14 34.78
C LEU A 23 21.73 3.17 34.55
N GLY A 24 20.49 3.65 34.68
CA GLY A 24 19.30 2.84 34.42
C GLY A 24 19.18 2.45 32.94
N GLU A 25 19.46 3.38 32.02
CA GLU A 25 19.46 3.13 30.58
C GLU A 25 20.54 2.11 30.21
N TRP A 26 21.75 2.27 30.75
CA TRP A 26 22.85 1.33 30.57
C TRP A 26 22.50 -0.06 31.11
N TRP A 27 21.98 -0.14 32.33
CA TRP A 27 21.57 -1.40 32.94
C TRP A 27 20.47 -2.08 32.11
N LEU A 28 19.43 -1.35 31.70
CA LEU A 28 18.35 -1.89 30.90
C LEU A 28 18.85 -2.44 29.56
N ARG A 29 19.63 -1.65 28.81
CA ARG A 29 20.21 -2.08 27.54
C ARG A 29 21.09 -3.33 27.72
N SER A 30 21.90 -3.37 28.78
CA SER A 30 22.74 -4.55 29.07
C SER A 30 21.92 -5.84 29.25
N ARG A 31 20.70 -5.75 29.81
CA ARG A 31 19.80 -6.89 29.98
C ARG A 31 19.05 -7.25 28.71
N LEU A 32 18.51 -6.27 28.00
CA LEU A 32 17.76 -6.48 26.76
C LEU A 32 18.60 -7.13 25.66
N PHE A 33 19.88 -6.76 25.57
CA PHE A 33 20.83 -7.30 24.58
C PHE A 33 21.73 -8.42 25.12
N SER A 34 21.48 -8.90 26.34
CA SER A 34 22.09 -10.14 26.83
C SER A 34 21.30 -11.35 26.34
N ASP A 35 21.91 -12.53 26.34
CA ASP A 35 21.24 -13.81 26.04
C ASP A 35 20.47 -14.40 27.24
N ASP A 36 20.36 -13.66 28.35
CA ASP A 36 19.75 -14.14 29.58
C ASP A 36 18.24 -14.39 29.39
N PRO A 37 17.76 -15.65 29.53
CA PRO A 37 16.35 -15.99 29.32
C PRO A 37 15.41 -15.32 30.34
N ALA A 38 15.90 -14.89 31.51
CA ALA A 38 15.09 -14.20 32.50
C ALA A 38 14.49 -12.88 31.97
N TYR A 39 15.13 -12.28 30.96
CA TYR A 39 14.69 -11.03 30.35
C TYR A 39 14.04 -11.22 28.98
N ALA A 40 13.77 -12.45 28.54
CA ALA A 40 13.16 -12.71 27.23
C ALA A 40 11.79 -12.03 27.07
N SER A 41 10.96 -12.01 28.12
CA SER A 41 9.66 -11.33 28.11
C SER A 41 9.76 -9.80 28.05
N TRP A 42 10.95 -9.25 28.27
CA TRP A 42 11.20 -7.81 28.17
C TRP A 42 11.66 -7.45 26.76
N ARG A 43 12.00 -8.40 25.88
CA ARG A 43 12.44 -8.13 24.51
C ARG A 43 11.26 -7.95 23.55
N ASP A 44 10.28 -7.12 23.89
CA ASP A 44 9.15 -6.82 23.02
C ASP A 44 9.38 -5.45 22.33
N PRO A 45 9.53 -5.40 21.00
CA PRO A 45 9.77 -4.15 20.26
C PRO A 45 8.71 -3.09 20.51
N ASP A 46 7.44 -3.47 20.76
CA ASP A 46 6.36 -2.53 21.03
C ASP A 46 6.58 -1.75 22.35
N LEU A 47 7.42 -2.25 23.27
CA LEU A 47 7.76 -1.54 24.52
C LEU A 47 8.81 -0.45 24.34
N TYR A 48 9.57 -0.47 23.25
CA TYR A 48 10.74 0.39 23.06
C TYR A 48 10.66 1.27 21.83
N THR A 49 9.58 1.19 21.07
CA THR A 49 9.45 1.89 19.79
C THR A 49 8.14 2.64 19.71
N TRP A 50 8.12 3.66 18.85
CA TRP A 50 6.91 4.42 18.60
C TRP A 50 5.90 3.57 17.83
N ARG A 51 4.69 3.55 18.36
CA ARG A 51 3.50 3.00 17.71
C ARG A 51 2.36 3.98 17.81
N TYR A 52 1.54 4.06 16.78
CA TYR A 52 0.36 4.91 16.75
C TYR A 52 -0.78 4.20 16.03
N ALA A 53 -2.01 4.42 16.50
CA ALA A 53 -3.20 3.86 15.88
C ALA A 53 -3.66 4.75 14.73
N VAL A 54 -3.98 4.19 13.58
CA VAL A 54 -4.68 4.84 12.48
C VAL A 54 -5.84 3.95 12.07
N ASP A 55 -7.07 4.45 12.21
CA ASP A 55 -8.30 3.76 11.81
C ASP A 55 -8.42 2.29 12.26
N GLY A 56 -7.93 1.98 13.47
CA GLY A 56 -7.99 0.63 14.05
C GLY A 56 -6.78 -0.24 13.77
N HIS A 57 -5.80 0.24 13.01
CA HIS A 57 -4.52 -0.42 12.76
C HIS A 57 -3.36 0.25 13.49
N LEU A 58 -2.38 -0.54 13.93
CA LEU A 58 -1.22 -0.05 14.65
C LEU A 58 -0.02 0.10 13.71
N VAL A 59 0.44 1.33 13.51
CA VAL A 59 1.60 1.63 12.68
C VAL A 59 2.86 1.68 13.55
N ARG A 60 3.92 1.00 13.07
CA ARG A 60 5.22 0.85 13.74
C ARG A 60 6.34 1.56 12.97
N SER A 61 7.41 1.94 13.69
CA SER A 61 8.63 2.53 13.10
C SER A 61 9.61 1.46 12.60
N ASP A 62 10.65 1.89 11.87
CA ASP A 62 11.74 0.99 11.42
C ASP A 62 12.44 0.29 12.58
N ASP A 63 12.67 1.01 13.68
CA ASP A 63 13.33 0.45 14.86
C ASP A 63 12.55 -0.73 15.43
N HIS A 64 11.22 -0.77 15.27
CA HIS A 64 10.42 -1.91 15.68
C HIS A 64 10.87 -3.16 14.93
N ALA A 65 10.94 -3.09 13.61
CA ALA A 65 11.29 -4.23 12.79
C ALA A 65 12.77 -4.63 12.97
N LYS A 66 13.68 -3.65 13.10
CA LYS A 66 15.09 -3.90 13.43
C LYS A 66 15.27 -4.59 14.79
N LEU A 67 14.52 -4.18 15.82
CA LEU A 67 14.54 -4.83 17.13
C LEU A 67 13.94 -6.24 17.08
N ALA A 68 12.84 -6.42 16.35
CA ALA A 68 12.25 -7.73 16.15
C ALA A 68 13.25 -8.71 15.53
N VAL A 69 14.03 -8.26 14.52
CA VAL A 69 15.12 -9.07 13.94
C VAL A 69 16.22 -9.33 14.97
N ARG A 70 16.70 -8.29 15.68
CA ARG A 70 17.78 -8.42 16.68
C ARG A 70 17.43 -9.37 17.82
N TRP A 71 16.15 -9.49 18.18
CA TRP A 71 15.67 -10.37 19.24
C TRP A 71 15.11 -11.70 18.75
N GLY A 72 15.26 -12.01 17.45
CA GLY A 72 14.85 -13.30 16.88
C GLY A 72 13.33 -13.50 16.79
N GLN A 73 12.56 -12.41 16.75
CA GLN A 73 11.09 -12.43 16.57
C GLN A 73 10.68 -12.25 15.11
N LEU A 74 11.58 -11.74 14.28
CA LEU A 74 11.38 -11.57 12.84
C LEU A 74 12.60 -12.12 12.11
N ASP A 75 12.38 -13.01 11.16
CA ASP A 75 13.47 -13.54 10.34
C ASP A 75 13.94 -12.50 9.33
N LEU A 76 15.25 -12.26 9.31
CA LEU A 76 15.88 -11.41 8.31
C LEU A 76 15.88 -12.10 6.95
N ARG A 77 15.05 -11.64 6.03
CA ARG A 77 14.96 -12.21 4.67
C ARG A 77 16.17 -11.80 3.83
N LYS A 78 16.77 -12.78 3.14
CA LYS A 78 18.02 -12.66 2.35
C LYS A 78 17.86 -13.14 0.91
N ASP A 79 16.66 -13.57 0.56
CA ASP A 79 16.29 -14.05 -0.75
C ASP A 79 16.20 -12.89 -1.75
N HIS A 80 16.64 -13.17 -2.98
CA HIS A 80 16.45 -12.30 -4.15
C HIS A 80 16.85 -10.82 -3.95
N PRO A 81 18.05 -10.50 -3.42
CA PRO A 81 18.43 -9.12 -3.17
C PRO A 81 18.58 -8.33 -4.48
N HIS A 82 18.19 -7.06 -4.45
CA HIS A 82 18.29 -6.16 -5.59
C HIS A 82 18.76 -4.77 -5.15
N ALA A 83 19.75 -4.21 -5.84
CA ALA A 83 20.40 -2.97 -5.42
C ALA A 83 19.44 -1.75 -5.38
N THR A 84 18.49 -1.69 -6.32
CA THR A 84 17.50 -0.60 -6.43
C THR A 84 16.21 -0.91 -5.65
N LEU A 85 15.58 -2.05 -5.91
CA LEU A 85 14.29 -2.45 -5.29
C LEU A 85 14.42 -2.99 -3.86
N GLY A 86 15.63 -3.27 -3.37
CA GLY A 86 15.87 -4.02 -2.14
C GLY A 86 15.81 -5.53 -2.38
N TRP A 87 14.72 -6.00 -2.97
CA TRP A 87 14.55 -7.39 -3.44
C TRP A 87 13.67 -7.45 -4.68
N HIS A 88 13.67 -8.57 -5.38
CA HIS A 88 12.88 -8.75 -6.61
C HIS A 88 11.93 -9.97 -6.59
N GLY A 89 11.90 -10.72 -5.48
CA GLY A 89 11.07 -11.92 -5.35
C GLY A 89 11.35 -12.96 -6.43
N GLU A 90 10.31 -13.57 -6.98
CA GLU A 90 10.42 -14.63 -7.99
C GLU A 90 10.70 -14.12 -9.42
N LEU A 91 10.85 -12.81 -9.61
CA LEU A 91 11.18 -12.21 -10.91
C LEU A 91 12.63 -12.53 -11.31
N ASP A 92 12.90 -12.52 -12.61
CA ASP A 92 14.27 -12.63 -13.11
C ASP A 92 15.10 -11.41 -12.68
N SER A 93 16.28 -11.66 -12.10
CA SER A 93 17.11 -10.61 -11.48
C SER A 93 17.64 -9.54 -12.45
N LEU A 94 17.67 -9.82 -13.76
CA LEU A 94 18.21 -8.91 -14.77
C LEU A 94 17.11 -8.13 -15.47
N THR A 95 16.02 -8.82 -15.79
CA THR A 95 14.91 -8.26 -16.57
C THR A 95 13.79 -7.70 -15.70
N LEU A 96 13.71 -8.14 -14.44
CA LEU A 96 12.61 -7.84 -13.51
C LEU A 96 11.24 -8.21 -14.07
N LEU A 97 11.20 -9.27 -14.88
CA LEU A 97 10.02 -9.85 -15.47
C LEU A 97 9.86 -11.30 -14.99
N PRO A 98 8.66 -11.89 -15.11
CA PRO A 98 8.46 -13.29 -14.76
C PRO A 98 9.35 -14.18 -15.62
N PRO A 99 9.90 -15.29 -15.11
CA PRO A 99 10.75 -16.20 -15.89
C PRO A 99 10.07 -16.74 -17.16
N ALA A 100 8.73 -16.84 -17.15
CA ALA A 100 7.92 -17.29 -18.28
C ALA A 100 7.59 -16.18 -19.30
N PHE A 101 8.09 -14.95 -19.11
CA PHE A 101 7.79 -13.83 -20.00
C PHE A 101 8.49 -13.99 -21.36
N ASP A 102 7.71 -14.05 -22.44
CA ASP A 102 8.23 -14.07 -23.81
C ASP A 102 8.00 -12.74 -24.54
N PRO A 103 9.01 -11.86 -24.72
CA PRO A 103 8.83 -10.59 -25.40
C PRO A 103 8.34 -10.71 -26.86
N LYS A 104 8.37 -11.91 -27.45
CA LYS A 104 7.91 -12.18 -28.82
C LYS A 104 6.45 -12.62 -28.90
N ASP A 105 5.78 -12.83 -27.77
CA ASP A 105 4.35 -13.12 -27.75
C ASP A 105 3.58 -11.93 -28.36
N PRO A 106 2.81 -12.14 -29.44
CA PRO A 106 2.10 -11.05 -30.11
C PRO A 106 0.88 -10.54 -29.34
N ARG A 107 0.45 -11.23 -28.26
CA ARG A 107 -0.71 -10.83 -27.45
C ARG A 107 -0.40 -9.56 -26.65
N ALA A 108 -1.39 -8.66 -26.57
CA ALA A 108 -1.28 -7.48 -25.72
C ALA A 108 -1.13 -7.90 -24.25
N SER A 109 -0.23 -7.24 -23.52
CA SER A 109 0.07 -7.62 -22.13
C SER A 109 -0.87 -6.91 -21.16
N VAL A 110 -1.41 -7.68 -20.21
CA VAL A 110 -2.15 -7.19 -19.05
C VAL A 110 -1.27 -7.45 -17.84
N VAL A 111 -0.78 -6.38 -17.25
CA VAL A 111 0.22 -6.42 -16.18
C VAL A 111 -0.48 -6.24 -14.85
N LEU A 112 -0.27 -7.16 -13.92
CA LEU A 112 -0.68 -7.00 -12.52
C LEU A 112 0.53 -6.50 -11.74
N LEU A 113 0.36 -5.38 -11.04
CA LEU A 113 1.42 -4.74 -10.27
C LEU A 113 0.86 -4.35 -8.90
N GLY A 114 1.70 -4.37 -7.86
CA GLY A 114 1.27 -4.05 -6.50
C GLY A 114 0.89 -5.27 -5.68
N TRP A 115 0.97 -5.10 -4.36
CA TRP A 115 0.62 -6.12 -3.38
C TRP A 115 -0.68 -5.76 -2.65
N GLY A 116 -1.48 -6.78 -2.34
CA GLY A 116 -2.75 -6.67 -1.64
C GLY A 116 -3.28 -8.04 -1.25
N TRP A 117 -4.14 -8.10 -0.23
CA TRP A 117 -4.61 -9.39 0.30
C TRP A 117 -5.69 -10.00 -0.59
N GLU A 118 -6.63 -9.19 -1.11
CA GLU A 118 -7.64 -9.65 -2.08
C GLU A 118 -7.06 -9.89 -3.48
N ARG A 119 -5.83 -9.44 -3.76
CA ARG A 119 -5.19 -9.53 -5.08
C ARG A 119 -5.16 -10.96 -5.63
N HIS A 120 -4.90 -11.97 -4.79
CA HIS A 120 -4.85 -13.37 -5.23
C HIS A 120 -6.15 -13.79 -5.92
N HIS A 121 -7.31 -13.31 -5.44
CA HIS A 121 -8.60 -13.56 -6.08
C HIS A 121 -8.68 -12.96 -7.48
N LEU A 122 -8.10 -11.77 -7.71
CA LEU A 122 -8.04 -11.16 -9.04
C LEU A 122 -7.13 -11.96 -9.97
N VAL A 123 -5.96 -12.39 -9.50
CA VAL A 123 -5.02 -13.22 -10.29
C VAL A 123 -5.72 -14.50 -10.73
N ASP A 124 -6.38 -15.18 -9.79
CA ASP A 124 -7.14 -16.40 -10.08
C ASP A 124 -8.29 -16.15 -11.06
N GLU A 125 -9.05 -15.06 -10.87
CA GLU A 125 -10.16 -14.71 -11.76
C GLU A 125 -9.68 -14.43 -13.20
N LEU A 126 -8.60 -13.66 -13.36
CA LEU A 126 -8.07 -13.30 -14.68
C LEU A 126 -7.36 -14.48 -15.36
N THR A 127 -6.68 -15.33 -14.59
CA THR A 127 -6.00 -16.52 -15.13
C THR A 127 -7.00 -17.56 -15.62
N ASN A 128 -8.14 -17.71 -14.94
CA ASN A 128 -9.19 -18.63 -15.34
C ASN A 128 -10.10 -18.10 -16.47
N ASP A 129 -9.95 -16.84 -16.86
CA ASP A 129 -10.69 -16.24 -17.96
C ASP A 129 -10.11 -16.68 -19.31
N THR A 130 -10.67 -17.76 -19.86
CA THR A 130 -10.24 -18.33 -21.15
C THR A 130 -10.41 -17.39 -22.35
N THR A 131 -11.28 -16.38 -22.25
CA THR A 131 -11.45 -15.37 -23.31
C THR A 131 -10.34 -14.34 -23.24
N LEU A 132 -10.07 -13.80 -22.05
CA LEU A 132 -9.01 -12.82 -21.83
C LEU A 132 -7.63 -13.42 -22.13
N THR A 133 -7.35 -14.62 -21.62
CA THR A 133 -6.05 -15.29 -21.81
C THR A 133 -5.78 -15.74 -23.26
N ARG A 134 -6.79 -15.79 -24.12
CA ARG A 134 -6.59 -16.05 -25.57
C ARG A 134 -6.06 -14.83 -26.31
N GLU A 135 -6.59 -13.66 -25.99
CA GLU A 135 -6.28 -12.41 -26.69
C GLU A 135 -5.16 -11.63 -26.01
N HIS A 136 -5.01 -11.81 -24.71
CA HIS A 136 -4.09 -11.08 -23.86
C HIS A 136 -3.17 -12.03 -23.11
N ARG A 137 -1.95 -11.57 -22.85
CA ARG A 137 -1.02 -12.25 -21.95
C ARG A 137 -1.08 -11.60 -20.59
N LEU A 138 -1.41 -12.39 -19.56
CA LEU A 138 -1.29 -11.96 -18.18
C LEU A 138 0.20 -11.95 -17.76
N VAL A 139 0.66 -10.86 -17.16
CA VAL A 139 2.01 -10.71 -16.60
C VAL A 139 1.88 -10.28 -15.14
N ASP A 140 2.18 -11.18 -14.21
CA ASP A 140 2.16 -10.86 -12.77
C ASP A 140 3.54 -10.31 -12.33
N LEU A 141 3.61 -9.03 -12.01
CA LEU A 141 4.79 -8.35 -11.47
C LEU A 141 4.68 -8.09 -9.96
N SER A 142 3.65 -8.62 -9.30
CA SER A 142 3.47 -8.40 -7.87
C SER A 142 4.59 -9.08 -7.09
N VAL A 143 5.26 -8.31 -6.23
CA VAL A 143 6.22 -8.84 -5.26
C VAL A 143 5.62 -8.70 -3.86
N ALA A 144 5.65 -9.79 -3.10
CA ALA A 144 5.09 -9.82 -1.76
C ALA A 144 5.72 -8.73 -0.88
N GLU A 145 4.86 -8.04 -0.15
CA GLU A 145 5.20 -7.01 0.83
C GLU A 145 5.86 -5.74 0.28
N PHE A 146 5.95 -5.58 -1.04
CA PHE A 146 6.33 -4.31 -1.65
C PHE A 146 5.43 -3.19 -1.14
N ALA A 147 6.06 -2.04 -0.92
CA ALA A 147 5.36 -0.79 -0.76
C ALA A 147 5.21 -0.10 -2.12
N LEU A 148 4.29 0.86 -2.20
CA LEU A 148 3.96 1.57 -3.43
C LEU A 148 5.19 2.14 -4.15
N ASP A 149 6.18 2.62 -3.43
CA ASP A 149 7.43 3.14 -4.00
C ASP A 149 8.23 2.05 -4.73
N GLN A 150 8.32 0.85 -4.18
CA GLN A 150 8.98 -0.30 -4.81
C GLN A 150 8.21 -0.78 -6.05
N ASP A 151 6.87 -0.79 -5.99
CA ASP A 151 6.03 -1.14 -7.13
C ASP A 151 6.24 -0.16 -8.31
N LEU A 152 6.31 1.14 -8.01
CA LEU A 152 6.54 2.16 -9.02
C LEU A 152 7.96 2.09 -9.58
N LEU A 153 8.98 1.83 -8.75
CA LEU A 153 10.33 1.56 -9.23
C LEU A 153 10.37 0.34 -10.15
N LEU A 154 9.69 -0.75 -9.79
CA LEU A 154 9.60 -1.95 -10.62
C LEU A 154 8.98 -1.64 -11.98
N LEU A 155 7.90 -0.85 -12.00
CA LEU A 155 7.29 -0.37 -13.24
C LEU A 155 8.27 0.45 -14.08
N GLU A 156 9.01 1.38 -13.48
CA GLU A 156 10.00 2.22 -14.19
C GLU A 156 11.10 1.38 -14.88
N HIS A 157 11.50 0.25 -14.28
CA HIS A 157 12.48 -0.67 -14.87
C HIS A 157 11.86 -1.55 -15.97
N ALA A 158 10.63 -2.06 -15.75
CA ALA A 158 10.00 -3.02 -16.65
C ALA A 158 9.25 -2.38 -17.83
N ARG A 159 8.83 -1.10 -17.74
CA ARG A 159 7.92 -0.43 -18.71
C ARG A 159 8.36 -0.53 -20.17
N THR A 160 9.66 -0.50 -20.45
CA THR A 160 10.17 -0.52 -21.83
C THR A 160 9.90 -1.87 -22.51
N ALA A 161 9.90 -2.96 -21.73
CA ALA A 161 9.53 -4.30 -22.19
C ALA A 161 8.01 -4.53 -22.22
N LEU A 162 7.23 -3.65 -21.58
CA LEU A 162 5.77 -3.71 -21.44
C LEU A 162 5.07 -2.68 -22.33
N LYS A 163 5.69 -2.28 -23.44
CA LYS A 163 5.16 -1.24 -24.32
C LYS A 163 3.74 -1.58 -24.80
N GLY A 164 2.80 -0.65 -24.62
CA GLY A 164 1.40 -0.85 -25.01
C GLY A 164 0.60 -1.75 -24.06
N ALA A 165 1.16 -2.14 -22.91
CA ALA A 165 0.44 -2.93 -21.92
C ALA A 165 -0.60 -2.11 -21.15
N THR A 166 -1.64 -2.79 -20.69
CA THR A 166 -2.54 -2.28 -19.66
C THR A 166 -2.01 -2.74 -18.30
N VAL A 167 -1.66 -1.80 -17.43
CA VAL A 167 -1.14 -2.07 -16.09
C VAL A 167 -2.25 -1.87 -15.07
N LEU A 168 -2.59 -2.91 -14.32
CA LEU A 168 -3.44 -2.83 -13.13
C LEU A 168 -2.53 -2.64 -11.92
N LEU A 169 -2.37 -1.39 -11.48
CA LEU A 169 -1.59 -1.02 -10.30
C LEU A 169 -2.47 -1.09 -9.06
N TRP A 170 -2.23 -2.10 -8.23
CA TRP A 170 -2.90 -2.31 -6.95
C TRP A 170 -2.24 -1.47 -5.85
N VAL A 171 -3.04 -0.68 -5.13
CA VAL A 171 -2.58 0.16 -4.03
C VAL A 171 -3.40 -0.15 -2.78
N ASP A 172 -2.77 -0.80 -1.82
CA ASP A 172 -3.33 -0.99 -0.48
C ASP A 172 -3.15 0.29 0.35
N LEU A 173 -4.26 0.98 0.62
CA LEU A 173 -4.29 2.23 1.37
C LEU A 173 -3.93 2.04 2.85
N ASP A 174 -4.15 0.84 3.39
CA ASP A 174 -3.86 0.53 4.80
C ASP A 174 -2.36 0.33 4.99
N GLU A 175 -1.65 -0.09 3.93
CA GLU A 175 -0.20 -0.31 3.93
C GLU A 175 0.62 0.85 3.37
N LEU A 176 0.00 1.99 3.05
CA LEU A 176 0.72 3.18 2.59
C LEU A 176 1.81 3.63 3.57
N ASP A 177 1.64 3.44 4.89
CA ASP A 177 2.64 3.78 5.90
C ASP A 177 4.02 3.15 5.66
N ARG A 178 4.08 2.04 4.90
CA ARG A 178 5.34 1.43 4.49
C ARG A 178 6.21 2.37 3.66
N LEU A 179 5.65 3.37 2.97
CA LEU A 179 6.41 4.41 2.25
C LEU A 179 7.43 5.13 3.14
N HIS A 180 7.11 5.31 4.43
CA HIS A 180 8.00 5.99 5.38
C HIS A 180 9.01 5.08 6.06
N ARG A 181 8.98 3.78 5.76
CA ARG A 181 9.91 2.83 6.36
C ARG A 181 11.15 2.70 5.49
N ALA A 182 12.32 2.48 6.08
CA ALA A 182 13.53 2.06 5.35
C ALA A 182 13.86 0.59 5.59
N PHE A 183 13.16 -0.04 6.54
CA PHE A 183 13.41 -1.41 6.94
C PHE A 183 12.11 -2.10 7.38
N MET A 184 11.89 -3.29 6.85
CA MET A 184 10.82 -4.21 7.26
C MET A 184 11.46 -5.45 7.88
N ASP A 185 11.34 -6.62 7.26
CA ASP A 185 12.19 -7.77 7.52
C ASP A 185 13.49 -7.74 6.71
N ARG A 186 13.65 -6.72 5.86
CA ARG A 186 14.83 -6.45 5.02
C ARG A 186 14.92 -4.97 4.63
N PRO A 187 16.07 -4.51 4.10
CA PRO A 187 16.24 -3.14 3.62
C PRO A 187 15.37 -2.87 2.40
N LYS A 188 14.77 -1.69 2.35
CA LYS A 188 13.99 -1.24 1.20
C LYS A 188 14.42 0.16 0.76
N PRO A 189 14.22 0.55 -0.51
CA PRO A 189 14.41 1.93 -0.91
C PRO A 189 13.44 2.79 -0.09
N TRP A 190 13.89 3.96 0.32
CA TRP A 190 13.11 4.85 1.16
C TRP A 190 13.26 6.26 0.67
N TYR A 191 12.16 6.99 0.76
CA TYR A 191 12.04 8.31 0.18
C TYR A 191 11.73 9.31 1.26
N THR A 192 12.66 10.23 1.48
CA THR A 192 12.38 11.44 2.26
C THR A 192 12.05 12.55 1.32
N GLN A 193 10.90 13.19 1.53
CA GLN A 193 10.62 14.46 0.88
C GLN A 193 11.55 15.52 1.47
N ASP A 194 12.55 15.95 0.70
CA ASP A 194 13.28 17.16 1.03
C ASP A 194 12.29 18.34 1.06
N VAL A 195 12.32 19.08 2.17
CA VAL A 195 11.35 20.15 2.49
C VAL A 195 11.38 21.28 1.45
N TYR A 196 12.48 21.43 0.72
CA TYR A 196 12.73 22.56 -0.17
C TYR A 196 12.76 22.19 -1.65
N THR A 197 13.19 20.97 -1.98
CA THR A 197 13.41 20.53 -3.37
C THR A 197 12.42 19.46 -3.82
N GLY A 198 11.82 18.72 -2.89
CA GLY A 198 10.90 17.62 -3.21
C GLY A 198 11.55 16.46 -3.97
N VAL A 199 12.88 16.40 -4.02
CA VAL A 199 13.66 15.37 -4.72
C VAL A 199 13.64 14.07 -3.92
N LEU A 200 13.37 12.97 -4.61
CA LEU A 200 13.45 11.61 -4.10
C LEU A 200 14.91 11.15 -4.15
N HIS A 201 15.45 10.71 -3.02
CA HIS A 201 16.83 10.22 -2.94
C HIS A 201 16.84 8.70 -2.82
N ASP A 202 17.42 8.01 -3.80
CA ASP A 202 17.69 6.58 -3.71
C ASP A 202 18.94 6.34 -2.85
N VAL A 203 18.83 5.55 -1.79
CA VAL A 203 19.99 5.07 -1.03
C VAL A 203 20.33 3.67 -1.55
N PRO A 204 21.53 3.44 -2.12
CA PRO A 204 21.90 2.10 -2.58
C PRO A 204 21.84 1.11 -1.42
N LEU A 205 21.09 0.03 -1.62
CA LEU A 205 20.85 -0.95 -0.56
C LEU A 205 21.98 -1.98 -0.56
N PRO A 206 22.60 -2.25 0.60
CA PRO A 206 23.54 -3.35 0.71
C PRO A 206 22.86 -4.66 0.31
N VAL A 207 23.50 -5.42 -0.57
CA VAL A 207 23.03 -6.77 -0.99
C VAL A 207 22.93 -7.72 0.20
N ASP A 208 23.67 -7.45 1.29
CA ASP A 208 23.58 -8.19 2.56
C ASP A 208 22.71 -7.42 3.59
N PRO A 209 21.50 -7.89 3.89
CA PRO A 209 20.62 -7.33 4.92
C PRO A 209 21.27 -7.27 6.31
N GLN A 210 22.16 -8.21 6.64
CA GLN A 210 22.84 -8.24 7.93
C GLN A 210 23.85 -7.11 8.04
N ARG A 211 24.57 -6.85 6.94
CA ARG A 211 25.45 -5.69 6.83
C ARG A 211 24.68 -4.39 7.02
N TYR A 212 23.52 -4.24 6.36
CA TYR A 212 22.66 -3.07 6.55
C TYR A 212 22.28 -2.87 8.03
N LEU A 213 21.85 -3.93 8.72
CA LEU A 213 21.49 -3.87 10.15
C LEU A 213 22.65 -3.56 11.08
N ASN A 214 23.89 -3.89 10.69
CA ASN A 214 25.09 -3.55 11.46
C ASN A 214 25.49 -2.09 11.24
N GLU A 215 25.34 -1.58 10.02
CA GLU A 215 25.62 -0.18 9.68
C GLU A 215 24.49 0.75 10.18
N HIS A 216 23.26 0.25 10.31
CA HIS A 216 22.07 1.00 10.71
C HIS A 216 21.33 0.29 11.87
N PRO A 217 21.95 0.15 13.05
CA PRO A 217 21.33 -0.54 14.19
C PRO A 217 20.02 0.15 14.64
N PRO A 218 19.14 -0.55 15.36
CA PRO A 218 17.96 0.07 15.95
C PRO A 218 18.38 1.17 16.93
N ASP A 219 17.84 2.36 16.74
CA ASP A 219 18.07 3.50 17.63
C ASP A 219 16.75 4.21 17.95
N PRO A 220 15.89 3.60 18.79
CA PRO A 220 14.68 4.26 19.23
C PRO A 220 14.96 5.45 20.18
N GLY A 221 16.22 5.73 20.54
CA GLY A 221 16.60 6.67 21.58
C GLY A 221 16.62 6.02 22.96
N LEU A 222 15.96 6.63 23.95
CA LEU A 222 16.00 6.18 25.35
C LEU A 222 15.02 5.02 25.60
N TYR A 223 15.54 3.81 25.85
CA TYR A 223 14.72 2.62 26.12
C TYR A 223 13.91 2.79 27.41
N LEU A 224 14.48 3.40 28.46
CA LEU A 224 13.76 3.70 29.68
C LEU A 224 12.56 4.62 29.45
N TYR A 225 12.72 5.63 28.59
CA TYR A 225 11.63 6.55 28.27
C TYR A 225 10.49 5.83 27.57
N HIS A 226 10.81 5.00 26.57
CA HIS A 226 9.79 4.22 25.86
C HIS A 226 9.10 3.21 26.77
N LEU A 227 9.86 2.52 27.62
CA LEU A 227 9.29 1.58 28.57
C LEU A 227 8.33 2.28 29.54
N PHE A 228 8.70 3.46 30.04
CA PHE A 228 7.84 4.30 30.87
C PHE A 228 6.59 4.74 30.09
N ARG A 229 6.76 5.22 28.85
CA ARG A 229 5.66 5.63 27.97
C ARG A 229 4.66 4.48 27.76
N SER A 230 5.14 3.29 27.45
CA SER A 230 4.27 2.18 27.09
C SER A 230 3.65 1.49 28.30
N ARG A 231 4.38 1.36 29.43
CA ARG A 231 3.87 0.68 30.64
C ARG A 231 3.16 1.61 31.63
N VAL A 232 3.56 2.87 31.72
CA VAL A 232 2.99 3.82 32.68
C VAL A 232 2.02 4.76 31.99
N LEU A 233 2.43 5.37 30.88
CA LEU A 233 1.58 6.32 30.14
C LEU A 233 0.62 5.62 29.16
N HIS A 234 0.71 4.30 28.99
CA HIS A 234 -0.15 3.52 28.09
C HIS A 234 -0.23 4.11 26.68
N ASP A 235 0.90 4.61 26.17
CA ASP A 235 1.04 5.22 24.84
C ASP A 235 0.09 6.41 24.55
N THR A 236 -0.49 7.05 25.57
CA THR A 236 -1.44 8.17 25.45
C THR A 236 -0.87 9.48 24.88
N VAL A 237 0.41 9.51 24.47
CA VAL A 237 1.21 10.75 24.31
C VAL A 237 1.43 11.18 22.86
N MET A 238 0.74 10.63 21.86
CA MET A 238 0.69 11.31 20.56
C MET A 238 -0.46 12.31 20.54
N SER A 239 -0.11 13.60 20.36
CA SER A 239 -1.12 14.61 20.06
C SER A 239 -1.74 14.31 18.70
N VAL A 240 -3.06 14.53 18.59
CA VAL A 240 -3.80 14.42 17.32
C VAL A 240 -3.08 15.18 16.20
N SER A 241 -2.52 16.36 16.51
CA SER A 241 -1.75 17.17 15.57
C SER A 241 -0.50 16.48 14.99
N ALA A 242 0.20 15.64 15.76
CA ALA A 242 1.37 14.91 15.28
C ALA A 242 0.96 13.79 14.31
N MET A 243 -0.14 13.10 14.60
CA MET A 243 -0.72 12.09 13.72
C MET A 243 -1.16 12.71 12.39
N GLU A 244 -1.92 13.81 12.44
CA GLU A 244 -2.36 14.51 11.22
C GLU A 244 -1.19 15.03 10.38
N SER A 245 -0.14 15.57 11.02
CA SER A 245 1.03 16.05 10.28
C SER A 245 1.75 14.92 9.55
N ARG A 246 1.88 13.75 10.19
CA ARG A 246 2.50 12.57 9.58
C ARG A 246 1.68 12.01 8.44
N GLU A 247 0.37 11.93 8.62
CA GLU A 247 -0.56 11.49 7.59
C GLU A 247 -0.50 12.41 6.36
N ARG A 248 -0.49 13.74 6.54
CA ARG A 248 -0.32 14.69 5.43
C ARG A 248 0.98 14.46 4.67
N ARG A 249 2.10 14.24 5.37
CA ARG A 249 3.39 13.94 4.72
C ARG A 249 3.32 12.65 3.90
N LEU A 250 2.63 11.63 4.42
CA LEU A 250 2.46 10.37 3.71
C LEU A 250 1.67 10.55 2.41
N CYS A 251 0.55 11.26 2.48
CA CYS A 251 -0.28 11.60 1.33
C CYS A 251 0.49 12.42 0.28
N GLU A 252 1.28 13.40 0.71
CA GLU A 252 2.13 14.19 -0.18
C GLU A 252 3.21 13.34 -0.84
N LEU A 253 3.84 12.42 -0.11
CA LEU A 253 4.83 11.50 -0.65
C LEU A 253 4.21 10.58 -1.70
N ALA A 254 3.05 9.99 -1.42
CA ALA A 254 2.33 9.16 -2.39
C ALA A 254 2.00 9.94 -3.68
N LYS A 255 1.50 11.17 -3.55
CA LYS A 255 1.24 12.07 -4.69
C LYS A 255 2.48 12.31 -5.54
N LYS A 256 3.60 12.61 -4.89
CA LYS A 256 4.88 12.90 -5.54
C LYS A 256 5.52 11.71 -6.24
N LEU A 257 5.25 10.49 -5.77
CA LEU A 257 5.72 9.25 -6.39
C LEU A 257 4.83 8.84 -7.56
N LEU A 258 3.51 8.83 -7.36
CA LEU A 258 2.55 8.37 -8.35
C LEU A 258 2.51 9.24 -9.60
N GLY A 259 2.39 10.57 -9.44
CA GLY A 259 2.20 11.49 -10.57
C GLY A 259 3.27 11.35 -11.67
N PRO A 260 4.57 11.45 -11.33
CA PRO A 260 5.66 11.28 -12.29
C PRO A 260 5.71 9.88 -12.90
N SER A 261 5.52 8.83 -12.10
CA SER A 261 5.56 7.43 -12.58
C SER A 261 4.43 7.12 -13.57
N LEU A 262 3.22 7.63 -13.30
CA LEU A 262 2.08 7.52 -14.21
C LEU A 262 2.32 8.31 -15.51
N HIS A 263 2.88 9.51 -15.42
CA HIS A 263 3.23 10.33 -16.59
C HIS A 263 4.27 9.64 -17.48
N SER A 264 5.30 9.10 -16.85
CA SER A 264 6.35 8.27 -17.43
C SER A 264 5.77 7.06 -18.17
N ALA A 265 4.90 6.28 -17.53
CA ALA A 265 4.25 5.11 -18.12
C ALA A 265 3.39 5.50 -19.34
N ALA A 266 2.64 6.60 -19.23
CA ALA A 266 1.82 7.13 -20.32
C ALA A 266 2.66 7.52 -21.55
N LYS A 267 3.83 8.15 -21.34
CA LYS A 267 4.74 8.54 -22.41
C LYS A 267 5.26 7.34 -23.21
N ASP A 268 5.42 6.20 -22.54
CA ASP A 268 5.82 4.93 -23.16
C ASP A 268 4.62 4.15 -23.75
N GLY A 269 3.41 4.72 -23.69
CA GLY A 269 2.19 4.16 -24.25
C GLY A 269 1.53 3.09 -23.37
N LEU A 270 1.87 3.01 -22.09
CA LEU A 270 1.18 2.12 -21.14
C LEU A 270 -0.11 2.77 -20.67
N GLN A 271 -1.17 1.97 -20.55
CA GLN A 271 -2.42 2.39 -19.92
C GLN A 271 -2.41 1.91 -18.48
N VAL A 272 -2.30 2.83 -17.52
CA VAL A 272 -2.27 2.47 -16.08
C VAL A 272 -3.64 2.66 -15.45
N VAL A 273 -4.10 1.62 -14.78
CA VAL A 273 -5.35 1.54 -14.05
C VAL A 273 -5.00 1.33 -12.58
N VAL A 274 -5.31 2.32 -11.74
CA VAL A 274 -5.02 2.25 -10.31
C VAL A 274 -6.21 1.66 -9.57
N LEU A 275 -6.01 0.53 -8.90
CA LEU A 275 -7.00 -0.18 -8.10
C LEU A 275 -6.71 0.07 -6.62
N LEU A 276 -7.68 0.63 -5.90
CA LEU A 276 -7.51 0.93 -4.47
C LEU A 276 -8.11 -0.18 -3.60
N GLU A 277 -7.30 -0.74 -2.71
CA GLU A 277 -7.73 -1.65 -1.66
C GLU A 277 -7.70 -0.96 -0.30
N GLN A 278 -8.69 -1.30 0.51
CA GLN A 278 -8.84 -0.81 1.87
C GLN A 278 -9.70 -1.79 2.66
N ALA A 279 -9.14 -2.28 3.78
CA ALA A 279 -9.82 -3.11 4.75
C ALA A 279 -10.48 -2.26 5.85
N THR A 280 -9.88 -1.13 6.26
CA THR A 280 -10.47 -0.23 7.27
C THR A 280 -11.24 0.96 6.69
N MET A 281 -12.45 1.18 7.21
CA MET A 281 -13.32 2.29 6.81
C MET A 281 -13.26 3.38 7.90
N GLY A 282 -12.76 4.58 7.56
CA GLY A 282 -12.56 5.71 8.50
C GLY A 282 -12.19 7.06 7.85
N GLU A 283 -12.02 8.13 8.63
CA GLU A 283 -11.68 9.47 8.11
C GLU A 283 -10.24 9.55 7.57
N ALA A 284 -9.26 8.88 8.18
CA ALA A 284 -7.89 8.86 7.67
C ALA A 284 -7.80 8.00 6.39
N SER A 285 -8.61 6.95 6.36
CA SER A 285 -8.93 6.11 5.20
C SER A 285 -9.37 6.96 3.99
N ASP A 286 -10.25 7.95 4.20
CA ASP A 286 -10.73 8.86 3.16
C ASP A 286 -9.62 9.85 2.74
N ARG A 287 -8.80 10.37 3.66
CA ARG A 287 -7.68 11.29 3.32
C ARG A 287 -6.63 10.62 2.45
N ARG A 288 -6.22 9.39 2.78
CA ARG A 288 -5.29 8.58 1.98
C ARG A 288 -5.84 8.30 0.59
N ARG A 289 -7.13 7.93 0.53
CA ARG A 289 -7.87 7.72 -0.72
C ARG A 289 -7.85 8.97 -1.61
N TRP A 290 -8.22 10.13 -1.07
CA TRP A 290 -8.19 11.40 -1.81
C TRP A 290 -6.80 11.75 -2.30
N ALA A 291 -5.75 11.43 -1.54
CA ALA A 291 -4.40 11.73 -1.96
C ALA A 291 -3.97 10.95 -3.22
N VAL A 292 -4.24 9.65 -3.24
CA VAL A 292 -3.97 8.80 -4.42
C VAL A 292 -4.84 9.23 -5.60
N HIS A 293 -6.13 9.47 -5.34
CA HIS A 293 -7.08 9.95 -6.35
C HIS A 293 -6.65 11.28 -7.00
N ASP A 294 -6.20 12.26 -6.21
CA ASP A 294 -5.68 13.54 -6.72
C ASP A 294 -4.44 13.33 -7.60
N ALA A 295 -3.57 12.39 -7.24
CA ALA A 295 -2.39 12.06 -8.04
C ALA A 295 -2.77 11.47 -9.41
N CYS A 296 -3.82 10.65 -9.44
CA CYS A 296 -4.34 10.04 -10.66
C CYS A 296 -5.04 11.07 -11.57
N LYS A 297 -5.87 11.96 -11.01
CA LYS A 297 -6.56 13.03 -11.77
C LYS A 297 -5.62 13.95 -12.55
N GLY A 298 -4.38 14.10 -12.11
CA GLY A 298 -3.36 14.89 -12.81
C GLY A 298 -2.86 14.28 -14.12
N ASN A 299 -3.15 13.00 -14.41
CA ASN A 299 -2.72 12.30 -15.63
C ASN A 299 -3.93 11.80 -16.43
N ALA A 300 -4.16 12.37 -17.61
CA ALA A 300 -5.32 12.08 -18.47
C ALA A 300 -5.43 10.62 -18.96
N THR A 301 -4.36 9.83 -18.89
CA THR A 301 -4.33 8.41 -19.30
C THR A 301 -4.45 7.43 -18.14
N ALA A 302 -4.38 7.90 -16.90
CA ALA A 302 -4.49 7.07 -15.71
C ALA A 302 -5.91 7.13 -15.18
N SER A 303 -6.59 5.99 -15.17
CA SER A 303 -7.87 5.84 -14.47
C SER A 303 -7.64 5.29 -13.09
N HIS A 304 -8.27 5.87 -12.08
CA HIS A 304 -8.33 5.29 -10.75
C HIS A 304 -9.72 4.75 -10.48
N HIS A 305 -9.77 3.61 -9.82
CA HIS A 305 -11.03 2.99 -9.42
C HIS A 305 -11.02 2.77 -7.92
N MET A 306 -11.98 3.42 -7.29
CA MET A 306 -12.23 3.31 -5.87
C MET A 306 -13.05 2.05 -5.62
N LYS A 307 -12.69 1.28 -4.59
CA LYS A 307 -13.58 0.27 -4.03
C LYS A 307 -14.90 0.95 -3.65
N PRO A 308 -16.04 0.62 -4.27
CA PRO A 308 -17.30 1.25 -3.91
C PRO A 308 -17.69 0.85 -2.49
N ARG A 309 -18.29 1.79 -1.75
CA ARG A 309 -18.80 1.57 -0.37
C ARG A 309 -19.91 0.52 -0.28
N VAL A 310 -20.29 -0.08 -1.42
CA VAL A 310 -21.36 -1.08 -1.53
C VAL A 310 -20.86 -2.51 -1.27
N GLY A 311 -19.62 -2.72 -0.85
CA GLY A 311 -19.15 -4.05 -0.41
C GLY A 311 -18.69 -4.97 -1.54
N PHE A 312 -18.16 -4.39 -2.61
CA PHE A 312 -17.34 -5.12 -3.60
C PHE A 312 -15.97 -5.42 -3.03
N SER A 313 -15.39 -6.56 -3.40
CA SER A 313 -13.95 -6.75 -3.25
C SER A 313 -13.21 -5.92 -4.31
N THR A 314 -12.02 -5.43 -3.99
CA THR A 314 -11.15 -4.74 -4.97
C THR A 314 -10.82 -5.66 -6.14
N ALA A 315 -10.78 -6.97 -5.91
CA ALA A 315 -10.62 -7.96 -6.98
C ALA A 315 -11.80 -7.97 -7.97
N GLN A 316 -13.04 -7.95 -7.49
CA GLN A 316 -14.22 -7.87 -8.35
C GLN A 316 -14.20 -6.59 -9.20
N VAL A 317 -13.82 -5.47 -8.59
CA VAL A 317 -13.67 -4.18 -9.27
C VAL A 317 -12.59 -4.26 -10.35
N GLY A 318 -11.39 -4.72 -9.99
CA GLY A 318 -10.28 -4.92 -10.93
C GLY A 318 -10.65 -5.83 -12.10
N GLY A 319 -11.35 -6.93 -11.85
CA GLY A 319 -11.79 -7.87 -12.88
C GLY A 319 -12.86 -7.31 -13.82
N LEU A 320 -13.72 -6.40 -13.33
CA LEU A 320 -14.68 -5.68 -14.17
C LEU A 320 -13.97 -4.67 -15.08
N ILE A 321 -13.05 -3.89 -14.51
CA ILE A 321 -12.33 -2.83 -15.21
C ILE A 321 -11.38 -3.39 -16.24
N ALA A 322 -10.61 -4.42 -15.85
CA ALA A 322 -9.70 -5.11 -16.75
C ALA A 322 -10.48 -5.52 -17.99
N ARG A 323 -11.59 -6.22 -17.83
CA ARG A 323 -12.42 -6.66 -18.96
C ARG A 323 -12.98 -5.51 -19.78
N GLU A 324 -13.47 -4.44 -19.18
CA GLU A 324 -13.99 -3.31 -19.97
C GLU A 324 -12.88 -2.60 -20.77
N ARG A 325 -11.74 -2.29 -20.14
CA ARG A 325 -10.63 -1.57 -20.79
C ARG A 325 -9.90 -2.42 -21.83
N ILE A 326 -9.88 -3.73 -21.61
CA ILE A 326 -9.29 -4.70 -22.53
C ILE A 326 -10.22 -4.95 -23.72
N LEU A 327 -11.55 -4.95 -23.52
CA LEU A 327 -12.54 -5.23 -24.57
C LEU A 327 -13.00 -3.99 -25.34
N ASP A 328 -12.81 -2.78 -24.81
CA ASP A 328 -13.12 -1.52 -25.50
C ASP A 328 -12.03 -0.45 -25.29
N PRO A 329 -10.88 -0.58 -25.99
CA PRO A 329 -9.78 0.40 -25.93
C PRO A 329 -10.15 1.77 -26.55
N MET A 330 -11.35 1.92 -27.13
CA MET A 330 -11.88 3.16 -27.70
C MET A 330 -12.89 3.87 -26.79
N ALA A 331 -13.18 3.32 -25.61
CA ALA A 331 -14.03 3.99 -24.64
C ALA A 331 -13.41 5.36 -24.26
N PRO A 332 -14.10 6.48 -24.55
CA PRO A 332 -13.57 7.82 -24.30
C PRO A 332 -13.34 8.06 -22.80
N GLU A 333 -12.68 9.17 -22.48
CA GLU A 333 -12.22 9.69 -21.17
C GLU A 333 -13.24 9.64 -19.99
N ALA A 334 -14.45 9.11 -20.20
CA ALA A 334 -15.40 8.71 -19.17
C ALA A 334 -15.97 7.32 -19.51
N SER A 335 -15.37 6.24 -18.98
CA SER A 335 -15.99 4.93 -19.08
C SER A 335 -17.34 4.94 -18.34
N PRO A 336 -18.40 4.33 -18.90
CA PRO A 336 -19.65 4.13 -18.19
C PRO A 336 -19.46 3.39 -16.86
N LEU A 337 -18.48 2.48 -16.77
CA LEU A 337 -18.13 1.80 -15.52
C LEU A 337 -17.42 2.75 -14.56
N ASP A 338 -16.52 3.62 -15.04
CA ASP A 338 -15.91 4.66 -14.21
C ASP A 338 -16.99 5.53 -13.57
N SER A 339 -18.00 5.93 -14.36
CA SER A 339 -19.14 6.73 -13.91
C SER A 339 -20.00 5.96 -12.90
N LEU A 340 -20.27 4.69 -13.15
CA LEU A 340 -21.02 3.82 -12.24
C LEU A 340 -20.27 3.62 -10.91
N MET A 341 -18.99 3.30 -10.97
CA MET A 341 -18.18 3.02 -9.78
C MET A 341 -18.01 4.27 -8.92
N ASN A 342 -17.81 5.44 -9.54
CA ASN A 342 -17.85 6.72 -8.83
C ASN A 342 -19.22 6.99 -8.20
N ALA A 343 -20.30 6.66 -8.90
CA ALA A 343 -21.65 6.82 -8.37
C ALA A 343 -21.99 5.83 -7.24
N LEU A 344 -21.33 4.67 -7.20
CA LEU A 344 -21.45 3.66 -6.14
C LEU A 344 -20.49 3.90 -4.96
N ASP A 345 -19.64 4.93 -5.00
CA ASP A 345 -18.74 5.30 -3.90
C ASP A 345 -19.44 6.11 -2.78
N ILE A 346 -20.73 6.44 -2.95
CA ILE A 346 -21.53 7.06 -1.89
C ILE A 346 -22.09 6.01 -0.90
N PRO A 347 -22.35 6.38 0.37
CA PRO A 347 -22.98 5.48 1.33
C PRO A 347 -24.27 4.87 0.77
N ASN A 348 -24.54 3.59 1.07
CA ASN A 348 -25.71 2.86 0.55
C ASN A 348 -27.04 3.62 0.76
N GLU A 349 -27.17 4.35 1.87
CA GLU A 349 -28.33 5.18 2.23
C GLU A 349 -28.60 6.32 1.24
N ARG A 350 -27.59 6.73 0.47
CA ARG A 350 -27.64 7.82 -0.51
C ARG A 350 -27.75 7.34 -1.96
N LEU A 351 -27.71 6.03 -2.20
CA LEU A 351 -27.86 5.46 -3.53
C LEU A 351 -29.30 5.58 -4.02
N THR A 352 -29.46 6.01 -5.27
CA THR A 352 -30.75 5.93 -5.97
C THR A 352 -31.21 4.47 -6.02
N PRO A 353 -32.53 4.21 -6.13
CA PRO A 353 -33.05 2.84 -6.26
C PRO A 353 -32.37 2.07 -7.40
N LEU A 354 -32.18 2.70 -8.56
CA LEU A 354 -31.49 2.10 -9.70
C LEU A 354 -30.06 1.66 -9.35
N GLN A 355 -29.29 2.55 -8.72
CA GLN A 355 -27.93 2.24 -8.28
C GLN A 355 -27.89 1.13 -7.24
N ARG A 356 -28.90 1.04 -6.35
CA ARG A 356 -29.01 -0.07 -5.40
C ARG A 356 -29.19 -1.41 -6.11
N HIS A 357 -30.06 -1.50 -7.10
CA HIS A 357 -30.24 -2.74 -7.88
C HIS A 357 -29.01 -3.09 -8.71
N MET A 358 -28.38 -2.10 -9.37
CA MET A 358 -27.12 -2.32 -10.08
C MET A 358 -26.06 -2.88 -9.13
N ALA A 359 -25.96 -2.34 -7.92
CA ALA A 359 -25.03 -2.85 -6.92
C ALA A 359 -25.42 -4.24 -6.40
N THR A 360 -26.71 -4.57 -6.28
CA THR A 360 -27.19 -5.93 -5.95
C THR A 360 -26.75 -6.94 -7.01
N ILE A 361 -26.99 -6.64 -8.29
CA ILE A 361 -26.60 -7.52 -9.40
C ILE A 361 -25.09 -7.73 -9.41
N LEU A 362 -24.33 -6.64 -9.25
CA LEU A 362 -22.87 -6.69 -9.24
C LEU A 362 -22.33 -7.54 -8.07
N LYS A 363 -22.98 -7.54 -6.89
CA LYS A 363 -22.51 -8.29 -5.70
C LYS A 363 -22.70 -9.80 -5.83
N ASP A 364 -23.68 -10.21 -6.61
CA ASP A 364 -24.01 -11.61 -6.83
C ASP A 364 -23.16 -12.15 -8.00
N PRO A 365 -22.18 -13.03 -7.76
CA PRO A 365 -21.28 -13.52 -8.82
C PRO A 365 -22.01 -14.30 -9.91
N ASP A 366 -23.06 -15.05 -9.54
CA ASP A 366 -23.83 -15.87 -10.48
C ASP A 366 -24.69 -14.97 -11.37
N TRP A 367 -25.35 -13.98 -10.76
CA TRP A 367 -26.12 -13.00 -11.51
C TRP A 367 -25.23 -12.15 -12.42
N LEU A 368 -24.10 -11.64 -11.90
CA LEU A 368 -23.13 -10.90 -12.69
C LEU A 368 -22.62 -11.73 -13.87
N GLY A 369 -22.40 -13.04 -13.68
CA GLY A 369 -22.07 -13.97 -14.75
C GLY A 369 -23.11 -13.99 -15.86
N LEU A 370 -24.40 -14.07 -15.51
CA LEU A 370 -25.52 -14.02 -16.47
C LEU A 370 -25.60 -12.68 -17.20
N VAL A 371 -25.46 -11.57 -16.47
CA VAL A 371 -25.49 -10.21 -17.05
C VAL A 371 -24.34 -10.02 -18.03
N ARG A 372 -23.14 -10.52 -17.71
CA ARG A 372 -21.98 -10.51 -18.63
C ARG A 372 -22.26 -11.30 -19.90
N GLU A 373 -22.88 -12.48 -19.80
CA GLU A 373 -23.23 -13.28 -20.96
C GLU A 373 -24.28 -12.59 -21.84
N LYS A 374 -25.31 -11.98 -21.23
CA LYS A 374 -26.31 -11.16 -21.94
C LYS A 374 -25.66 -10.00 -22.68
N ALA A 375 -24.82 -9.22 -21.99
CA ALA A 375 -24.12 -8.07 -22.55
C ALA A 375 -23.32 -8.47 -23.80
N ARG A 376 -22.59 -9.59 -23.71
CA ARG A 376 -21.83 -10.16 -24.83
C ARG A 376 -22.72 -10.57 -26.00
N LYS A 377 -23.82 -11.29 -25.75
CA LYS A 377 -24.76 -11.73 -26.80
C LYS A 377 -25.40 -10.55 -27.54
N GLU A 378 -25.66 -9.46 -26.83
CA GLU A 378 -26.30 -8.27 -27.39
C GLU A 378 -25.32 -7.23 -27.94
N GLY A 379 -24.02 -7.43 -27.77
CA GLY A 379 -22.99 -6.49 -28.24
C GLY A 379 -23.06 -5.12 -27.53
N VAL A 380 -23.47 -5.09 -26.27
CA VAL A 380 -23.54 -3.87 -25.45
C VAL A 380 -22.55 -3.94 -24.29
N THR A 381 -22.17 -2.79 -23.74
CA THR A 381 -21.26 -2.75 -22.58
C THR A 381 -21.92 -3.36 -21.35
N LEU A 382 -21.10 -3.86 -20.42
CA LEU A 382 -21.59 -4.44 -19.18
C LEU A 382 -22.45 -3.45 -18.38
N VAL A 383 -22.10 -2.17 -18.37
CA VAL A 383 -22.86 -1.12 -17.68
C VAL A 383 -24.24 -0.91 -18.29
N ILE A 384 -24.35 -0.90 -19.63
CA ILE A 384 -25.64 -0.79 -20.30
C ILE A 384 -26.53 -1.99 -19.91
N MET A 385 -25.96 -3.19 -19.87
CA MET A 385 -26.71 -4.39 -19.48
C MET A 385 -27.10 -4.37 -17.99
N LEU A 386 -26.20 -3.91 -17.11
CA LEU A 386 -26.50 -3.72 -15.69
C LEU A 386 -27.63 -2.72 -15.47
N GLU A 387 -27.63 -1.59 -16.18
CA GLU A 387 -28.72 -0.61 -16.10
C GLU A 387 -30.03 -1.21 -16.56
N ARG A 388 -30.03 -2.00 -17.65
CA ARG A 388 -31.23 -2.66 -18.17
C ARG A 388 -31.81 -3.65 -17.16
N ASP A 389 -30.98 -4.57 -16.66
CA ASP A 389 -31.42 -5.56 -15.66
C ASP A 389 -31.84 -4.87 -14.35
N ALA A 390 -31.17 -3.79 -13.92
CA ALA A 390 -31.55 -3.02 -12.74
C ALA A 390 -32.85 -2.24 -12.92
N ARG A 391 -33.13 -1.67 -14.10
CA ARG A 391 -34.43 -1.06 -14.42
C ARG A 391 -35.53 -2.10 -14.45
N TYR A 392 -35.26 -3.27 -15.04
CA TYR A 392 -36.22 -4.38 -15.03
C TYR A 392 -36.60 -4.79 -13.60
N MET A 393 -35.62 -4.89 -12.69
CA MET A 393 -35.89 -5.16 -11.27
C MET A 393 -36.77 -4.09 -10.63
N LEU A 394 -36.47 -2.80 -10.86
CA LEU A 394 -37.28 -1.70 -10.34
C LEU A 394 -38.72 -1.74 -10.81
N GLU A 395 -38.91 -1.99 -12.11
CA GLU A 395 -40.25 -2.05 -12.73
C GLU A 395 -41.08 -3.22 -12.17
N HIS A 396 -40.43 -4.33 -11.79
CA HIS A 396 -41.11 -5.52 -11.28
C HIS A 396 -41.24 -5.56 -9.75
N GLU A 397 -40.45 -4.80 -8.99
CA GLU A 397 -40.66 -4.61 -7.55
C GLU A 397 -41.86 -3.72 -7.21
N HIS A 398 -42.32 -2.88 -8.16
CA HIS A 398 -43.49 -2.01 -7.97
C HIS A 398 -44.79 -2.64 -8.51
N ALA A 399 -44.71 -3.88 -9.01
CA ALA A 399 -45.85 -4.63 -9.53
C ALA A 399 -46.44 -5.63 -8.51
N ASP A 400 -45.75 -5.83 -7.38
CA ASP A 400 -46.20 -6.52 -6.17
C ASP A 400 -46.52 -5.49 -5.07
#